data_AF-A0A7L3IVW2-F1
#
_entry.id   AF-A0A7L3IVW2-F1
#
_cell.length_a   1.000
_cell.length_b   1.000
_cell.length_c   1.000
_cell.angle_alpha   90.00
_cell.angle_beta   90.00
_cell.angle_gamma   90.00
#
_symmetry.space_group_name_H-M   'P 1'
#
loop_
_entity.id
_entity.type
_entity.pdbx_description
1 polymer ?
#
loop_
_entity_poly.entity_id
_entity_poly.type
_entity_poly.pdbx_seq_one_letter_code
_entity_poly.pdbx_strand_id
1 'polypeptide(L)'
;VDMWSVGCIMGEMIKGAVLFPGTDHIDQWNKVIEQLGTPCPEFMKKLQPTVRNYVENRPKYAGLTFPKLFPDSLFPADSEHNKLK
;
A
#
# COMPACT_ATOMS: atom_id res chain seq x y z
N VAL A 1 12.09 7.51 -4.10
CA VAL A 1 11.44 6.51 -4.97
C VAL A 1 11.85 5.10 -4.57
N ASP A 2 13.13 4.88 -4.22
CA ASP A 2 13.66 3.54 -3.91
C ASP A 2 13.04 2.89 -2.67
N MET A 3 12.78 3.68 -1.61
CA MET A 3 12.13 3.17 -0.40
C MET A 3 10.72 2.65 -0.65
N TRP A 4 10.02 3.16 -1.66
CA TRP A 4 8.72 2.63 -2.07
C TRP A 4 8.88 1.21 -2.63
N SER A 5 9.83 1.03 -3.56
CA SER A 5 10.13 -0.27 -4.14
C SER A 5 10.59 -1.29 -3.10
N VAL A 6 11.44 -0.88 -2.15
CA VAL A 6 11.85 -1.72 -1.01
C VAL A 6 10.64 -2.13 -0.17
N GLY A 7 9.72 -1.20 0.11
CA GLY A 7 8.49 -1.48 0.84
C GLY A 7 7.59 -2.49 0.13
N CYS A 8 7.46 -2.41 -1.20
CA CYS A 8 6.72 -3.40 -1.99
C CYS A 8 7.35 -4.79 -1.90
N ILE A 9 8.68 -4.90 -2.08
CA ILE A 9 9.40 -6.18 -1.98
C ILE A 9 9.26 -6.76 -0.57
N MET A 10 9.42 -5.93 0.47
CA MET A 10 9.23 -6.34 1.86
C MET A 10 7.82 -6.84 2.12
N GLY A 11 6.80 -6.11 1.67
CA GLY A 11 5.41 -6.51 1.84
C GLY A 11 5.08 -7.81 1.08
N GLU A 12 5.66 -8.01 -0.09
CA GLU A 12 5.54 -9.25 -0.87
C GLU A 12 6.21 -10.44 -0.18
N MET A 13 7.39 -10.26 0.42
CA MET A 13 8.03 -11.29 1.23
C MET A 13 7.17 -11.69 2.44
N ILE A 14 6.48 -10.75 3.07
CA ILE A 14 5.60 -11.01 4.22
C ILE A 14 4.29 -11.70 3.79
N LYS A 15 3.70 -11.27 2.67
CA LYS A 15 2.39 -11.78 2.21
C LYS A 15 2.48 -13.01 1.30
N GLY A 16 3.66 -13.31 0.76
CA GLY A 16 3.88 -14.36 -0.24
C GLY A 16 3.29 -14.07 -1.62
N ALA A 17 2.85 -12.84 -1.87
CA ALA A 17 2.23 -12.42 -3.12
C ALA A 17 2.48 -10.92 -3.38
N VAL A 18 2.49 -10.53 -4.66
CA VAL A 18 2.69 -9.15 -5.11
C VAL A 18 1.78 -8.19 -4.35
N LEU A 19 2.37 -7.17 -3.72
CA LEU A 19 1.64 -6.27 -2.82
C LEU A 19 0.56 -5.44 -3.55
N PHE A 20 0.86 -4.98 -4.77
CA PHE A 20 -0.03 -4.18 -5.62
C PHE A 20 -0.05 -4.73 -7.05
N PRO A 21 -0.80 -5.83 -7.32
CA PRO A 21 -0.82 -6.46 -8.63
C PRO A 21 -1.72 -5.67 -9.58
N GLY A 22 -1.11 -4.76 -10.36
CA GLY A 22 -1.80 -3.95 -11.36
C GLY A 22 -1.58 -4.47 -12.78
N THR A 23 -2.62 -4.51 -13.61
CA THR A 23 -2.49 -4.89 -15.03
C THR A 23 -2.03 -3.75 -15.94
N ASP A 24 -2.24 -2.50 -15.50
CA ASP A 24 -1.77 -1.27 -16.14
C ASP A 24 -1.56 -0.17 -15.08
N HIS A 25 -1.19 1.05 -15.50
CA HIS A 25 -0.93 2.16 -14.58
C HIS A 25 -2.17 2.61 -13.79
N ILE A 26 -3.36 2.43 -14.34
CA ILE A 26 -4.62 2.82 -13.71
C ILE A 26 -5.00 1.79 -12.64
N ASP A 27 -4.95 0.51 -13.00
CA ASP A 27 -5.24 -0.58 -12.08
C ASP A 27 -4.21 -0.61 -10.96
N GLN A 28 -2.92 -0.40 -11.27
CA GLN A 28 -1.86 -0.28 -10.27
C GLN A 28 -2.16 0.83 -9.25
N TRP A 29 -2.60 2.00 -9.71
CA TRP A 29 -3.03 3.08 -8.82
C TRP A 29 -4.20 2.65 -7.93
N ASN A 30 -5.22 2.01 -8.49
CA ASN A 30 -6.38 1.53 -7.74
C ASN A 30 -5.97 0.54 -6.64
N LYS A 31 -5.10 -0.43 -6.94
CA LYS A 31 -4.58 -1.39 -5.94
C LYS A 31 -3.86 -0.71 -4.78
N VAL A 32 -3.15 0.39 -5.05
CA VAL A 32 -2.44 1.17 -4.03
C VAL A 32 -3.44 1.89 -3.12
N ILE A 33 -4.38 2.64 -3.69
CA ILE A 33 -5.32 3.44 -2.88
C ILE A 33 -6.37 2.59 -2.16
N GLU A 34 -6.74 1.43 -2.69
CA GLU A 34 -7.65 0.49 -2.02
C GLU A 34 -7.06 -0.02 -0.70
N GLN A 35 -5.74 -0.24 -0.66
CA GLN A 35 -5.03 -0.75 0.52
C GLN A 35 -4.52 0.36 1.43
N LEU A 36 -3.95 1.44 0.89
CA LEU A 36 -3.31 2.51 1.67
C LEU A 36 -4.21 3.75 1.88
N GLY A 37 -5.34 3.81 1.18
CA GLY A 37 -6.26 4.93 1.21
C GLY A 37 -6.00 5.97 0.12
N THR A 38 -6.98 6.83 -0.10
CA THR A 38 -6.87 7.95 -1.02
C THR A 38 -5.92 9.02 -0.44
N PRO A 39 -4.90 9.48 -1.19
CA PRO A 39 -3.96 10.49 -0.70
C PRO A 39 -4.62 11.82 -0.33
N CYS A 40 -3.91 12.60 0.49
CA CYS A 40 -4.39 13.90 0.94
C CYS A 40 -4.52 14.92 -0.21
N PRO A 41 -5.36 15.96 -0.05
CA PRO A 41 -5.54 17.00 -1.05
C PRO A 41 -4.24 17.71 -1.46
N GLU A 42 -3.27 17.84 -0.54
CA GLU A 42 -1.96 18.44 -0.79
C GLU A 42 -1.13 17.62 -1.77
N PHE A 43 -1.26 16.29 -1.73
CA PHE A 43 -0.64 15.40 -2.72
C PHE A 43 -1.32 15.55 -4.07
N MET A 44 -2.67 15.56 -4.10
CA MET A 44 -3.43 15.69 -5.34
C MET A 44 -3.11 16.99 -6.10
N LYS A 45 -2.87 18.09 -5.37
CA LYS A 45 -2.48 19.39 -5.96
C LYS A 45 -1.14 19.36 -6.70
N LYS A 46 -0.25 18.39 -6.41
CA LYS A 46 1.06 18.26 -7.07
C LYS A 46 0.99 17.45 -8.37
N LEU A 47 -0.15 16.82 -8.67
CA LEU A 47 -0.34 16.03 -9.88
C LEU A 47 -0.61 16.93 -11.08
N GLN A 48 -0.25 16.45 -12.27
CA GLN A 48 -0.64 17.11 -13.52
C GLN A 48 -2.17 17.17 -13.64
N PRO A 49 -2.77 18.23 -14.22
CA PRO A 49 -4.21 18.44 -14.21
C PRO A 49 -5.04 17.26 -14.75
N THR A 50 -4.56 16.62 -15.82
CA THR A 50 -5.21 15.45 -16.44
C THR A 50 -5.23 14.24 -15.50
N VAL A 51 -4.08 13.93 -14.90
CA VAL A 51 -3.94 12.84 -13.92
C VAL A 51 -4.75 13.14 -12.66
N ARG A 52 -4.71 14.39 -12.18
CA ARG A 52 -5.46 14.83 -11.01
C ARG A 52 -6.96 14.64 -11.18
N ASN A 53 -7.53 15.15 -12.28
CA ASN A 53 -8.94 14.97 -12.59
C ASN A 53 -9.31 13.49 -12.67
N TYR A 54 -8.43 12.67 -13.22
CA TYR A 54 -8.66 11.24 -13.30
C TYR A 54 -8.72 10.57 -11.92
N VAL A 55 -7.76 10.84 -11.03
CA VAL A 55 -7.69 10.19 -9.71
C VAL A 55 -8.70 10.76 -8.71
N GLU A 56 -9.08 12.05 -8.81
CA GLU A 56 -10.10 12.65 -7.95
C GLU A 56 -11.52 12.13 -8.24
N ASN A 57 -11.76 11.65 -9.47
CA ASN A 57 -13.02 11.02 -9.86
C ASN A 57 -13.13 9.54 -9.47
N ARG A 58 -12.12 8.97 -8.80
CA ARG A 58 -12.15 7.59 -8.31
C ARG A 58 -12.82 7.49 -6.93
N PRO A 59 -13.35 6.31 -6.56
CA PRO A 59 -13.86 6.09 -5.22
C PRO A 59 -12.82 6.45 -4.15
N LYS A 60 -13.27 7.09 -3.08
CA LYS A 60 -12.41 7.40 -1.95
C LYS A 60 -12.31 6.20 -1.03
N TYR A 61 -11.09 5.85 -0.67
CA TYR A 61 -10.79 4.74 0.24
C TYR A 61 -10.16 5.28 1.52
N ALA A 62 -10.61 4.77 2.67
CA ALA A 62 -10.00 5.08 3.96
C ALA A 62 -8.62 4.41 4.14
N GLY A 63 -8.36 3.34 3.38
CA GLY A 63 -7.19 2.48 3.57
C GLY A 63 -7.37 1.50 4.73
N LEU A 64 -6.49 0.51 4.76
CA LEU A 64 -6.37 -0.45 5.84
C LEU A 64 -5.26 -0.01 6.80
N THR A 65 -5.41 -0.34 8.07
CA THR A 65 -4.31 -0.19 9.02
C THR A 65 -3.23 -1.23 8.72
N PHE A 66 -1.96 -0.91 9.04
CA PHE A 66 -0.84 -1.83 8.81
C PHE A 66 -1.03 -3.21 9.47
N PRO A 67 -1.53 -3.34 10.72
CA PRO A 67 -1.81 -4.65 11.32
C PRO A 67 -2.91 -5.44 10.58
N LYS A 68 -3.82 -4.75 9.89
CA LYS A 68 -4.83 -5.42 9.05
C LYS A 68 -4.24 -5.81 7.69
N LEU A 69 -3.31 -5.02 7.17
CA LEU A 69 -2.62 -5.29 5.92
C LEU A 69 -1.58 -6.42 6.05
N PHE A 70 -0.91 -6.47 7.19
CA PHE A 70 0.11 -7.44 7.60
C PHE A 70 -0.22 -7.97 9.01
N PRO A 71 -1.16 -8.91 9.15
CA PRO A 71 -1.51 -9.48 10.45
C PRO A 71 -0.37 -10.29 11.06
N ASP A 72 -0.35 -10.39 12.39
CA ASP A 72 0.69 -11.08 13.16
C ASP A 72 0.87 -12.56 12.73
N SER A 73 -0.18 -13.19 12.20
CA SER A 73 -0.13 -14.55 11.65
C SER A 73 0.81 -14.71 10.44
N LEU A 74 1.20 -13.62 9.78
CA LEU A 74 2.18 -13.63 8.70
C LEU A 74 3.63 -13.58 9.20
N PHE A 75 3.83 -13.34 10.50
CA PHE A 75 5.14 -13.25 11.11
C PHE A 75 5.42 -14.50 11.95
N PRO A 76 6.68 -14.95 12.05
CA PRO A 76 7.03 -16.08 12.90
C PRO A 76 6.72 -15.76 14.38
N ALA A 77 5.90 -16.59 15.02
CA ALA A 77 5.58 -16.45 16.44
C ALA A 77 6.79 -16.76 17.36
N ASP A 78 7.77 -17.50 16.85
CA ASP A 78 8.75 -18.23 17.66
C ASP A 78 10.17 -17.66 17.60
N SER A 79 10.32 -16.35 17.38
CA SER A 79 11.62 -15.73 17.62
C SER A 79 11.82 -15.60 19.14
N GLU A 80 12.80 -16.32 19.67
CA GLU A 80 13.22 -16.30 21.10
C GLU A 80 13.42 -14.87 21.66
N HIS A 81 13.54 -13.87 20.79
CA HIS A 81 13.63 -12.45 21.10
C HIS A 81 12.31 -11.78 21.55
N ASN A 82 11.14 -12.38 21.25
CA ASN A 82 9.82 -11.87 21.68
C ASN A 82 9.43 -12.30 23.11
N LYS A 83 10.13 -13.29 23.70
CA LYS A 83 9.93 -13.73 25.10
C LYS A 83 10.65 -12.86 26.13
N LEU A 84 11.49 -11.91 25.69
CA LEU A 84 12.32 -11.05 26.54
C LEU A 84 11.69 -9.66 26.82
N LYS A 85 10.42 -9.46 26.49
CA LYS A 85 9.63 -8.30 26.91
C LYS A 85 8.58 -8.69 27.92
#